data_AF-A0A9Q0IUZ5-F1
#
_entry.id   AF-A0A9Q0IUZ5-F1
#
_cell.length_a   1.000
_cell.length_b   1.000
_cell.length_c   1.000
_cell.angle_alpha   90.00
_cell.angle_beta   90.00
_cell.angle_gamma   90.00
#
_symmetry.space_group_name_H-M   'P 1'
#
loop_
_entity.id
_entity.type
_entity.pdbx_description
1 polymer ?
#
loop_
_entity_poly.entity_id
_entity_poly.type
_entity_poly.pdbx_seq_one_letter_code
_entity_poly.pdbx_strand_id
1 'polypeptide(L)'
;MVLALRLQEVLVVSMVAVLLAAGLDFSVEEQEEQEEQGEQEEVAGAGTPGCPGLCQCEVQGLLHRLDCSDLGLSEIPANLSGFTSYLRLAGNDLTDLPEGAFSGLYNLRVL
;
A
#
# COMPACT_ATOMS: atom_id res chain seq x y z
N MET A 1 46.83 -1.08 -21.63
CA MET A 1 45.49 -1.58 -21.24
C MET A 1 44.53 -0.49 -20.79
N VAL A 2 44.96 0.57 -20.08
CA VAL A 2 44.07 1.66 -19.62
C VAL A 2 43.45 2.51 -20.75
N LEU A 3 44.18 2.70 -21.87
CA LEU A 3 43.71 3.51 -23.00
C LEU A 3 42.48 2.91 -23.73
N ALA A 4 42.35 1.58 -23.74
CA ALA A 4 41.22 0.88 -24.35
C ALA A 4 39.93 1.02 -23.50
N LEU A 5 40.05 1.01 -22.16
CA LEU A 5 38.91 1.28 -21.28
C LEU A 5 38.41 2.72 -21.42
N ARG A 6 39.34 3.70 -21.55
CA ARG A 6 38.97 5.11 -21.78
C ARG A 6 38.25 5.32 -23.11
N LEU A 7 38.64 4.58 -24.15
CA LEU A 7 38.00 4.65 -25.47
C LEU A 7 36.60 4.02 -25.45
N GLN A 8 36.41 2.92 -24.70
CA GLN A 8 35.12 2.25 -24.53
C GLN A 8 34.10 3.15 -23.80
N GLU A 9 34.51 3.81 -22.72
CA GLU A 9 33.66 4.75 -21.96
C GLU A 9 33.24 5.97 -22.81
N VAL A 10 34.17 6.53 -23.59
CA VAL A 10 33.90 7.68 -24.48
C VAL A 10 32.95 7.30 -25.62
N LEU A 11 33.07 6.08 -26.16
CA LEU A 11 32.15 5.57 -27.17
C LEU A 11 30.73 5.39 -26.62
N VAL A 12 30.60 4.85 -25.40
CA VAL A 12 29.32 4.61 -24.73
C VAL A 12 28.60 5.92 -24.43
N VAL A 13 29.30 6.91 -23.87
CA VAL A 13 28.72 8.24 -23.57
C VAL A 13 28.27 8.96 -24.85
N SER A 14 29.05 8.86 -25.94
CA SER A 14 28.66 9.46 -27.22
C SER A 14 27.48 8.75 -27.87
N MET A 15 27.36 7.43 -27.77
CA MET A 15 26.20 6.70 -28.28
C MET A 15 24.93 7.08 -27.52
N VAL A 16 25.00 7.20 -26.18
CA VAL A 16 23.87 7.65 -25.36
C VAL A 16 23.45 9.09 -25.74
N ALA A 17 24.41 10.01 -25.93
CA ALA A 17 24.12 11.38 -26.34
C ALA A 17 23.51 11.46 -27.76
N VAL A 18 23.96 10.63 -28.70
CA VAL A 18 23.42 10.56 -30.07
C VAL A 18 22.01 9.96 -30.07
N LEU A 19 21.74 8.96 -29.22
CA LEU A 19 20.41 8.38 -29.04
C LEU A 19 19.42 9.39 -28.45
N LEU A 20 19.85 10.16 -27.44
CA LEU A 20 19.08 11.27 -26.87
C LEU A 20 18.79 12.38 -27.90
N ALA A 21 19.77 12.75 -28.74
CA ALA A 21 19.61 13.78 -29.76
C ALA A 21 18.74 13.36 -30.96
N ALA A 22 18.63 12.05 -31.22
CA ALA A 22 17.84 11.49 -32.30
C ALA A 22 16.35 11.29 -31.94
N GLY A 23 15.94 11.58 -30.69
CA GLY A 23 14.55 11.38 -30.23
C GLY A 23 14.07 9.93 -30.30
N LEU A 24 15.00 8.98 -30.35
CA LEU A 24 14.71 7.55 -30.24
C LEU A 24 14.62 7.26 -28.74
N ASP A 25 13.40 7.32 -28.22
CA ASP A 25 13.06 7.16 -26.81
C ASP A 25 13.54 5.79 -26.28
N PHE A 26 14.70 5.77 -25.63
CA PHE A 26 14.99 4.77 -24.61
C PHE A 26 14.17 5.21 -23.42
N SER A 27 13.02 4.58 -23.21
CA SER A 27 12.11 4.88 -22.10
C SER A 27 12.79 4.55 -20.76
N VAL A 28 13.69 5.43 -20.31
CA VAL A 28 13.89 5.71 -18.88
C VAL A 28 12.82 6.73 -18.55
N GLU A 29 11.67 6.18 -18.17
CA GLU A 29 10.67 6.86 -17.37
C GLU A 29 11.24 7.01 -15.94
N GLU A 30 12.13 7.98 -15.71
CA GLU A 30 12.24 8.55 -14.36
C GLU A 30 11.17 9.65 -14.28
N GLN A 31 9.93 9.18 -14.09
CA GLN A 31 8.73 9.96 -13.87
C GLN A 31 8.93 10.87 -12.66
N GLU A 32 8.89 12.19 -12.87
CA GLU A 32 8.54 13.12 -11.80
C GLU A 32 7.02 13.11 -11.62
N GLU A 33 6.62 13.12 -10.34
CA GLU A 33 5.27 13.30 -9.78
C GLU A 33 4.30 12.10 -9.85
N GLN A 34 4.30 11.31 -8.77
CA GLN A 34 3.04 10.95 -8.11
C GLN A 34 3.28 10.51 -6.67
N GLU A 35 2.84 11.35 -5.73
CA GLU A 35 2.43 10.92 -4.40
C GLU A 35 1.32 9.85 -4.53
N GLU A 36 1.27 8.97 -3.53
CA GLU A 36 0.24 7.94 -3.31
C GLU A 36 0.36 6.69 -4.21
N GLN A 37 1.23 5.76 -3.81
CA GLN A 37 1.11 4.36 -4.19
C GLN A 37 0.88 3.51 -2.94
N GLY A 38 -0.38 3.13 -2.77
CA GLY A 38 -0.82 2.24 -1.71
C GLY A 38 -2.31 1.88 -1.71
N GLU A 39 -3.08 2.21 -2.74
CA GLU A 39 -4.41 1.61 -2.94
C GLU A 39 -4.20 0.13 -3.34
N GLN A 40 -4.10 -0.74 -2.35
CA GLN A 40 -4.28 -2.18 -2.56
C GLN A 40 -5.77 -2.44 -2.68
N GLU A 41 -6.28 -2.41 -3.91
CA GLU A 41 -7.60 -2.95 -4.26
C GLU A 41 -7.55 -4.49 -4.19
N GLU A 42 -7.62 -5.03 -2.97
CA GLU A 42 -8.00 -6.44 -2.77
C GLU A 42 -9.52 -6.50 -2.67
N VAL A 43 -10.14 -6.65 -3.85
CA VAL A 43 -11.42 -7.31 -4.13
C VAL A 43 -12.25 -7.61 -2.88
N ALA A 44 -13.38 -6.91 -2.74
CA ALA A 44 -14.45 -7.20 -1.79
C ALA A 44 -14.91 -8.66 -1.88
N GLY A 45 -14.24 -9.52 -1.11
CA GLY A 45 -14.50 -10.95 -0.98
C GLY A 45 -15.36 -11.17 0.25
N ALA A 46 -16.59 -11.60 0.03
CA ALA A 46 -17.52 -11.97 1.09
C ALA A 46 -16.85 -12.90 2.12
N GLY A 47 -16.77 -12.41 3.37
CA GLY A 47 -16.76 -13.23 4.58
C GLY A 47 -15.53 -14.11 4.79
N THR A 48 -14.33 -13.52 4.81
CA THR A 48 -13.21 -14.14 5.52
C THR A 48 -13.45 -13.99 7.03
N PRO A 49 -13.38 -15.05 7.85
CA PRO A 49 -13.58 -14.95 9.29
C PRO A 49 -12.58 -13.95 9.89
N GLY A 50 -13.07 -12.85 10.46
CA GLY A 50 -12.24 -11.77 10.97
C GLY A 50 -12.09 -10.54 10.09
N CYS A 51 -12.70 -10.54 8.89
CA CYS A 51 -12.80 -9.38 8.01
C CYS A 51 -14.27 -9.07 7.68
N PRO A 52 -14.81 -7.95 8.16
CA PRO A 52 -16.12 -7.47 7.71
C PRO A 52 -16.02 -7.06 6.24
N GLY A 53 -16.94 -7.53 5.40
CA GLY A 53 -16.88 -7.31 3.94
C GLY A 53 -17.04 -5.85 3.48
N LEU A 54 -17.21 -4.91 4.41
CA LEU A 54 -17.18 -3.48 4.14
C LEU A 54 -15.76 -2.90 4.21
N CYS A 55 -14.84 -3.56 4.92
CA CYS A 55 -13.49 -3.06 5.13
C CYS A 55 -12.48 -3.70 4.18
N GLN A 56 -11.45 -2.95 3.84
CA GLN A 56 -10.28 -3.44 3.14
C GLN A 56 -9.44 -4.25 4.12
N CYS A 57 -9.21 -5.53 3.83
CA CYS A 57 -8.45 -6.41 4.71
C CYS A 57 -7.20 -6.92 4.01
N GLU A 58 -6.04 -6.64 4.60
CA GLU A 58 -4.77 -7.16 4.15
C GLU A 58 -4.28 -8.22 5.14
N VAL A 59 -3.99 -9.42 4.64
CA VAL A 59 -3.49 -10.52 5.47
C VAL A 59 -1.97 -10.65 5.32
N GLN A 60 -1.24 -10.24 6.36
CA GLN A 60 0.21 -10.39 6.44
C GLN A 60 0.58 -11.56 7.34
N GLY A 61 0.64 -12.75 6.75
CA GLY A 61 0.91 -14.00 7.48
C GLY A 61 -0.27 -14.39 8.37
N LEU A 62 -0.10 -14.29 9.69
CA LEU A 62 -1.19 -14.51 10.66
C LEU A 62 -1.88 -13.21 11.08
N LEU A 63 -1.28 -12.05 10.82
CA LEU A 63 -1.81 -10.77 11.25
C LEU A 63 -2.74 -10.19 10.18
N HIS A 64 -3.82 -9.57 10.63
CA HIS A 64 -4.73 -8.83 9.77
C HIS A 64 -4.51 -7.33 9.94
N ARG A 65 -4.49 -6.60 8.83
CA ARG A 65 -4.72 -5.16 8.80
C ARG A 65 -6.09 -4.93 8.22
N LEU A 66 -6.87 -4.09 8.89
CA LEU A 66 -8.18 -3.69 8.44
C LEU A 66 -8.20 -2.18 8.25
N ASP A 67 -8.52 -1.74 7.04
CA ASP A 67 -8.85 -0.37 6.74
C ASP A 67 -10.36 -0.26 6.52
N CYS A 68 -11.04 0.37 7.46
CA CYS A 68 -12.46 0.61 7.45
C CYS A 68 -12.75 2.11 7.29
N SER A 69 -11.86 2.88 6.66
CA SER A 69 -12.00 4.33 6.56
C SER A 69 -13.12 4.75 5.61
N ASP A 70 -13.80 5.86 5.91
CA ASP A 70 -14.79 6.51 5.05
C ASP A 70 -15.96 5.60 4.61
N LEU A 71 -16.32 4.63 5.46
CA LEU A 71 -17.40 3.67 5.21
C LEU A 71 -18.75 4.09 5.81
N GLY A 72 -18.81 5.22 6.51
CA GLY A 72 -20.02 5.69 7.21
C GLY A 72 -20.45 4.74 8.34
N LEU A 73 -19.49 4.08 9.00
CA LEU A 73 -19.78 3.18 10.10
C LEU A 73 -20.29 3.97 11.32
N SER A 74 -21.49 3.65 11.78
CA SER A 74 -22.04 4.19 13.03
C SER A 74 -21.64 3.38 14.27
N GLU A 75 -21.10 2.18 14.07
CA GLU A 75 -20.63 1.29 15.13
C GLU A 75 -19.38 0.51 14.70
N ILE A 76 -18.62 0.02 15.68
CA ILE A 76 -17.45 -0.82 15.43
C ILE A 76 -17.91 -2.22 15.02
N PRO A 77 -17.41 -2.79 13.91
CA PRO A 77 -17.76 -4.14 13.50
C PRO A 77 -17.31 -5.17 14.54
N ALA A 78 -18.23 -6.05 14.97
CA ALA A 78 -17.95 -7.06 15.99
C ALA A 78 -17.23 -8.32 15.46
N ASN A 79 -16.99 -8.43 14.15
CA ASN A 79 -16.40 -9.62 13.52
C ASN A 79 -14.91 -9.44 13.22
N LEU A 80 -14.16 -8.91 14.18
CA LEU A 80 -12.73 -8.68 14.05
C LEU A 80 -11.95 -9.87 14.62
N SER A 81 -10.95 -10.35 13.88
CA SER A 81 -10.06 -11.42 14.34
C SER A 81 -9.18 -10.93 15.49
N GLY A 82 -8.91 -11.78 16.49
CA GLY A 82 -7.93 -11.47 17.54
C GLY A 82 -6.50 -11.27 17.03
N PHE A 83 -6.21 -11.66 15.79
CA PHE A 83 -4.95 -11.40 15.10
C PHE A 83 -4.93 -10.05 14.35
N THR A 84 -5.97 -9.23 14.49
CA THR A 84 -5.96 -7.86 13.96
C THR A 84 -4.86 -7.07 14.66
N SER A 85 -3.92 -6.57 13.85
CA SER A 85 -2.78 -5.78 14.32
C SER A 85 -2.93 -4.30 14.04
N TYR A 86 -3.75 -3.96 13.05
CA TYR A 86 -4.00 -2.63 12.57
C TYR A 86 -5.47 -2.53 12.21
N LEU A 87 -6.15 -1.51 12.73
CA LEU A 87 -7.53 -1.21 12.42
C LEU A 87 -7.64 0.29 12.18
N ARG A 88 -8.10 0.73 11.02
CA ARG A 88 -8.36 2.15 10.76
C ARG A 88 -9.86 2.37 10.65
N LEU A 89 -10.39 3.33 11.40
CA LEU A 89 -11.81 3.71 11.43
C LEU A 89 -12.02 5.21 11.12
N ALA A 90 -11.06 5.85 10.47
CA ALA A 90 -11.11 7.28 10.16
C ALA A 90 -12.28 7.60 9.22
N GLY A 91 -12.84 8.82 9.29
CA GLY A 91 -13.90 9.25 8.36
C GLY A 91 -15.25 8.55 8.54
N ASN A 92 -15.46 7.86 9.66
CA ASN A 92 -16.74 7.22 9.99
C ASN A 92 -17.58 8.08 10.95
N ASP A 93 -18.89 7.80 11.00
CA ASP A 93 -19.87 8.47 11.86
C ASP A 93 -19.95 7.85 13.27
N LEU A 94 -18.79 7.47 13.82
CA LEU A 94 -18.71 6.87 15.15
C LEU A 94 -18.93 7.94 16.23
N THR A 95 -20.11 7.96 16.84
CA THR A 95 -20.44 8.92 17.90
C THR A 95 -20.01 8.47 19.29
N ASP A 96 -20.09 7.16 19.55
CA ASP A 96 -19.77 6.57 20.84
C ASP A 96 -18.96 5.28 20.65
N LEU A 97 -17.93 5.10 21.48
CA LEU A 97 -17.10 3.91 21.51
C LEU A 97 -17.46 3.11 22.77
N PRO A 98 -18.19 1.98 22.66
CA PRO A 98 -18.56 1.20 23.83
C PRO A 98 -17.33 0.63 24.53
N GLU A 99 -17.38 0.56 25.87
CA GLU A 99 -16.33 -0.12 26.64
C GLU A 99 -16.21 -1.57 26.19
N GLY A 100 -15.02 -1.96 25.76
CA GLY A 100 -14.78 -3.31 25.25
C GLY A 100 -15.10 -3.51 23.76
N ALA A 101 -15.30 -2.45 22.96
CA ALA A 101 -15.45 -2.58 21.50
C ALA A 101 -14.27 -3.32 20.84
N PHE A 102 -13.07 -3.16 21.41
CA PHE A 102 -11.84 -3.84 20.97
C PHE A 102 -11.46 -5.03 21.87
N SER A 103 -12.37 -5.48 22.72
CA SER A 103 -12.13 -6.65 23.57
C SER A 103 -11.89 -7.88 22.69
N GLY A 104 -10.80 -8.60 22.97
CA GLY A 104 -10.38 -9.74 22.15
C GLY A 104 -9.40 -9.42 21.02
N LEU A 105 -9.10 -8.15 20.74
CA LEU A 105 -8.06 -7.75 19.79
C LEU A 105 -6.70 -7.60 20.49
N TYR A 106 -6.18 -8.71 21.02
CA TYR A 106 -4.93 -8.72 21.81
C TYR A 106 -3.67 -8.37 21.01
N ASN A 107 -3.73 -8.47 19.68
CA ASN A 107 -2.63 -8.08 18.80
C ASN A 107 -2.73 -6.65 18.27
N LEU A 108 -3.78 -5.89 18.60
CA LEU A 108 -4.01 -4.56 18.05
C LEU A 108 -2.91 -3.60 18.53
N ARG A 109 -2.18 -3.00 17.58
CA ARG A 109 -1.10 -2.05 17.83
C ARG A 109 -1.44 -0.64 17.36
N VAL A 110 -2.29 -0.54 16.34
CA VAL A 110 -2.65 0.73 15.70
C VAL A 110 -4.17 0.77 15.55
N LEU A 111 -4.76 1.88 15.99
CA LEU A 111 -6.18 2.23 15.91
C LEU A 111 -6.32 3.67 15.39
#